data_AF-A0A9E2E8L5-F1
#
_entry.id   AF-A0A9E2E8L5-F1
#
_cell.length_a   1.000
_cell.length_b   1.000
_cell.length_c   1.000
_cell.angle_alpha   90.00
_cell.angle_beta   90.00
_cell.angle_gamma   90.00
#
_symmetry.space_group_name_H-M   'P 1'
#
loop_
_entity.id
_entity.type
_entity.pdbx_description
1 polymer ?
#
loop_
_entity_poly.entity_id
_entity_poly.type
_entity_poly.pdbx_seq_one_letter_code
_entity_poly.pdbx_strand_id
1 'polypeptide(L)'
;MSKKLLGIAFALFLALSQSASAGIASLEDALSEKAMGKKDAPVTIIEYSSLGCPHCAAFHRETLPQIKKDYIDTGKVRLIFKDMPFGTPALAAAALARCGGTKKFFGFVEVLFRSQRQWSSGRNVIGEL
;
A
#
# COMPACT_ATOMS: atom_id res chain seq x y z
N MET A 1 31.12 10.14 34.49
CA MET A 1 29.72 9.86 34.06
C MET A 1 29.40 8.42 34.37
N SER A 2 28.53 8.21 35.36
CA SER A 2 28.36 6.94 36.06
C SER A 2 27.77 5.85 35.17
N LYS A 3 28.33 4.63 35.24
CA LYS A 3 27.79 3.40 34.62
C LYS A 3 26.30 3.17 34.89
N LYS A 4 25.76 3.79 35.95
CA LYS A 4 24.33 3.81 36.28
C LYS A 4 23.47 4.54 35.23
N LEU A 5 23.95 5.64 34.63
CA LEU A 5 23.20 6.36 33.58
C LEU A 5 23.10 5.54 32.30
N LEU A 6 24.14 4.78 31.95
CA LEU A 6 24.16 3.94 30.75
C LEU A 6 23.24 2.72 30.89
N GLY A 7 23.15 2.14 32.10
CA GLY A 7 22.22 1.03 32.40
C GLY A 7 20.75 1.46 32.39
N ILE A 8 20.43 2.67 32.85
CA ILE A 8 19.06 3.21 32.84
C ILE A 8 18.59 3.47 31.41
N ALA A 9 19.45 4.02 30.54
CA ALA A 9 19.12 4.24 29.13
C ALA A 9 18.86 2.93 28.37
N PHE A 10 19.60 1.87 28.66
CA PHE A 10 19.41 0.55 28.04
C PHE A 10 18.10 -0.12 28.51
N ALA A 11 17.76 -0.02 29.79
CA ALA A 11 16.50 -0.54 30.33
C ALA A 11 15.27 0.21 29.77
N LEU A 12 15.36 1.52 29.57
CA LEU A 12 14.34 2.33 28.90
C LEU A 12 14.15 1.92 27.44
N PHE A 13 15.23 1.59 26.72
CA PHE A 13 15.16 1.14 25.33
C PHE A 13 14.51 -0.25 25.20
N LEU A 14 14.75 -1.17 26.15
CA LEU A 14 14.06 -2.47 26.18
C LEU A 14 12.58 -2.33 26.54
N ALA A 15 12.20 -1.42 27.42
CA ALA A 15 10.79 -1.18 27.78
C ALA A 15 9.96 -0.55 26.64
N LEU A 16 10.62 0.05 25.65
CA LEU A 16 10.01 0.61 24.44
C LEU A 16 9.92 -0.40 23.29
N SER A 17 10.38 -1.65 23.48
CA SER A 17 10.15 -2.74 22.54
C SER A 17 8.69 -3.18 22.60
N GLN A 18 7.78 -2.32 22.15
CA GLN A 18 6.45 -2.76 21.76
C GLN A 18 6.63 -3.76 20.63
N SER A 19 6.29 -5.02 20.89
CA SER A 19 6.08 -6.01 19.84
C SER A 19 5.06 -5.43 18.86
N ALA A 20 5.53 -4.90 17.73
CA ALA A 20 4.68 -4.60 16.61
C ALA A 20 4.15 -5.94 16.11
N SER A 21 2.99 -6.35 16.60
CA SER A 21 2.27 -7.47 16.01
C SER A 21 1.99 -7.09 14.56
N ALA A 22 2.65 -7.76 13.63
CA ALA A 22 2.35 -7.67 12.21
C ALA A 22 1.02 -8.42 11.96
N GLY A 23 -0.06 -7.95 12.57
CA GLY A 23 -1.40 -8.43 12.29
C GLY A 23 -1.83 -8.02 10.89
N ILE A 24 -2.50 -8.92 10.18
CA ILE A 24 -3.28 -8.58 9.00
C ILE A 24 -4.40 -7.60 9.39
N ALA A 25 -4.79 -6.72 8.46
CA ALA A 25 -5.87 -5.77 8.70
C ALA A 25 -7.18 -6.48 9.05
N SER A 26 -8.06 -5.82 9.82
CA SER A 26 -9.41 -6.31 10.07
C SER A 26 -10.17 -6.45 8.76
N LEU A 27 -11.17 -7.32 8.70
CA LEU A 27 -11.98 -7.47 7.48
C LEU A 27 -12.64 -6.14 7.07
N GLU A 28 -13.12 -5.36 8.03
CA GLU A 28 -13.68 -4.03 7.80
C GLU A 28 -12.65 -3.09 7.14
N ASP A 29 -11.43 -3.01 7.67
CA ASP A 29 -10.38 -2.18 7.08
C ASP A 29 -9.88 -2.77 5.75
N ALA A 30 -9.85 -4.09 5.59
CA ALA A 30 -9.48 -4.72 4.32
C ALA A 30 -10.48 -4.37 3.21
N LEU A 31 -11.78 -4.32 3.52
CA LEU A 31 -12.86 -4.03 2.56
C LEU A 31 -13.16 -2.54 2.40
N SER A 32 -12.70 -1.69 3.32
CA SER A 32 -12.94 -0.24 3.25
C SER A 32 -12.39 0.39 1.96
N GLU A 33 -12.87 1.60 1.65
CA GLU A 33 -12.38 2.38 0.52
C GLU A 33 -10.88 2.65 0.63
N LYS A 34 -10.16 2.47 -0.48
CA LYS A 34 -8.73 2.77 -0.56
C LYS A 34 -8.54 4.04 -1.35
N ALA A 35 -8.15 5.10 -0.65
CA ALA A 35 -8.04 6.42 -1.24
C ALA A 35 -6.81 7.17 -0.74
N MET A 36 -6.27 8.04 -1.59
CA MET A 36 -5.22 9.00 -1.26
C MET A 36 -5.70 10.42 -1.53
N GLY A 37 -5.16 11.39 -0.79
CA GLY A 37 -5.60 12.78 -0.82
C GLY A 37 -6.67 13.11 0.22
N LYS A 38 -7.01 14.40 0.31
CA LYS A 38 -7.98 14.91 1.29
C LYS A 38 -9.39 14.35 1.04
N LYS A 39 -10.17 14.11 2.09
CA LYS A 39 -11.54 13.56 1.97
C LYS A 39 -12.52 14.55 1.33
N ASP A 40 -12.25 15.83 1.49
CA ASP A 40 -13.03 16.98 1.01
C ASP A 40 -12.40 17.65 -0.23
N ALA A 41 -11.47 16.98 -0.91
CA ALA A 41 -10.91 17.51 -2.15
C ALA A 41 -12.04 17.76 -3.18
N PRO A 42 -12.00 18.89 -3.91
CA PRO A 42 -13.11 19.30 -4.79
C PRO A 42 -13.32 18.37 -6.00
N VAL A 43 -12.31 17.59 -6.38
CA VAL A 43 -12.38 16.62 -7.48
C VAL A 43 -12.05 15.23 -6.97
N THR A 44 -12.82 14.23 -7.39
CA THR A 44 -12.56 12.81 -7.11
C THR A 44 -12.28 12.04 -8.40
N ILE A 45 -11.17 11.31 -8.43
CA ILE A 45 -10.83 10.33 -9.46
C ILE A 45 -11.10 8.95 -8.90
N ILE A 46 -11.90 8.14 -9.61
CA ILE A 46 -12.08 6.72 -9.28
C ILE A 46 -11.33 5.91 -10.32
N GLU A 47 -10.25 5.27 -9.90
CA GLU A 47 -9.40 4.43 -10.75
C GLU A 47 -9.83 2.97 -10.60
N TYR A 48 -10.32 2.37 -11.67
CA TYR A 48 -10.47 0.92 -11.77
C TYR A 48 -9.18 0.34 -12.34
N SER A 49 -8.43 -0.40 -11.53
CA SER A 49 -7.07 -0.82 -11.88
C SER A 49 -6.89 -2.30 -11.63
N SER A 50 -6.19 -2.97 -12.55
CA SER A 50 -5.84 -4.38 -12.42
C SER A 50 -4.36 -4.49 -12.13
N LEU A 51 -4.00 -5.11 -11.00
CA LEU A 51 -2.60 -5.27 -10.63
C LEU A 51 -1.81 -6.10 -11.65
N GLY A 52 -2.47 -6.95 -12.44
CA GLY A 52 -1.87 -7.73 -13.52
C GLY A 52 -1.79 -7.00 -14.87
N CYS A 53 -2.32 -5.78 -15.00
CA CYS A 53 -2.33 -5.04 -16.26
C CYS A 53 -1.03 -4.24 -16.45
N PRO A 54 -0.29 -4.41 -17.57
CA PRO A 54 0.96 -3.68 -17.80
C PRO A 54 0.77 -2.18 -18.00
N HIS A 55 -0.38 -1.75 -18.54
CA HIS A 55 -0.69 -0.33 -18.72
C HIS A 55 -1.01 0.35 -17.38
N CYS A 56 -1.71 -0.34 -16.47
CA CYS A 56 -1.91 0.13 -15.10
C CYS A 56 -0.57 0.29 -14.37
N ALA A 57 0.33 -0.69 -14.52
CA ALA A 57 1.67 -0.59 -13.94
C ALA A 57 2.48 0.58 -14.49
N ALA A 58 2.38 0.85 -15.80
CA ALA A 58 3.01 2.03 -16.42
C ALA A 58 2.44 3.33 -15.86
N PHE A 59 1.10 3.47 -15.79
CA PHE A 59 0.46 4.64 -15.18
C PHE A 59 0.95 4.91 -13.75
N HIS A 60 0.95 3.89 -12.90
CA HIS A 60 1.39 4.01 -11.50
C HIS A 60 2.88 4.40 -11.37
N ARG A 61 3.72 4.00 -12.32
CA ARG A 61 5.16 4.30 -12.32
C ARG A 61 5.47 5.68 -12.92
N GLU A 62 4.76 6.07 -13.97
CA GLU A 62 5.20 7.15 -14.86
C GLU A 62 4.32 8.40 -14.82
N THR A 63 3.04 8.26 -14.46
CA THR A 63 2.03 9.34 -14.54
C THR A 63 1.44 9.69 -13.17
N LEU A 64 1.10 8.67 -12.37
CA LEU A 64 0.54 8.88 -11.04
C LEU A 64 1.45 9.72 -10.13
N PRO A 65 2.79 9.61 -10.15
CA PRO A 65 3.64 10.45 -9.32
C PRO A 65 3.46 11.96 -9.56
N GLN A 66 3.31 12.38 -10.81
CA GLN A 66 3.07 13.78 -11.18
C GLN A 66 1.66 14.20 -10.76
N ILE A 67 0.64 13.37 -11.02
CA ILE A 67 -0.73 13.64 -10.56
C ILE A 67 -0.75 13.79 -9.03
N LYS A 68 -0.04 12.91 -8.34
CA LYS A 68 0.04 12.91 -6.88
C LYS A 68 0.66 14.22 -6.38
N LYS A 69 1.83 14.60 -6.92
CA LYS A 69 2.53 15.83 -6.55
C LYS A 69 1.70 17.08 -6.81
N ASP A 70 1.12 17.19 -8.00
CA ASP A 70 0.54 18.46 -8.46
C ASP A 70 -0.90 18.65 -7.98
N TYR A 71 -1.64 17.55 -7.70
CA TYR A 71 -3.08 17.59 -7.40
C TYR A 71 -3.50 16.87 -6.11
N ILE A 72 -2.94 15.69 -5.80
CA ILE A 72 -3.36 14.92 -4.63
C ILE A 72 -2.77 15.53 -3.36
N ASP A 73 -1.45 15.77 -3.36
CA ASP A 73 -0.71 16.31 -2.22
C ASP A 73 -1.06 17.79 -1.96
N THR A 74 -1.47 18.52 -3.00
CA THR A 74 -1.98 19.90 -2.87
C THR A 74 -3.44 19.95 -2.38
N GLY A 75 -4.11 18.79 -2.27
CA GLY A 75 -5.49 18.69 -1.79
C GLY A 75 -6.56 19.04 -2.83
N LYS A 76 -6.19 19.16 -4.11
CA LYS A 76 -7.14 19.43 -5.21
C LYS A 76 -7.90 18.17 -5.64
N VAL A 77 -7.27 17.00 -5.53
CA VAL A 77 -7.82 15.73 -5.99
C VAL A 77 -7.78 14.68 -4.88
N ARG A 78 -8.87 13.91 -4.77
CA ARG A 78 -8.92 12.63 -4.07
C ARG A 78 -8.90 11.51 -5.10
N LEU A 79 -7.97 10.56 -4.98
CA LEU A 79 -7.95 9.38 -5.83
C LEU A 79 -8.44 8.17 -5.02
N ILE A 80 -9.46 7.48 -5.53
CA ILE A 80 -10.01 6.25 -4.99
C ILE A 80 -9.61 5.10 -5.91
N PHE A 81 -8.94 4.09 -5.36
CA PHE A 81 -8.57 2.88 -6.08
C PHE A 81 -9.65 1.81 -5.93
N LYS A 82 -10.08 1.23 -7.05
CA LYS A 82 -11.01 0.11 -7.13
C LYS A 82 -10.34 -1.05 -7.85
N ASP A 83 -10.29 -2.21 -7.17
CA ASP A 83 -9.73 -3.42 -7.75
C ASP A 83 -10.58 -3.88 -8.94
N MET A 84 -9.93 -4.08 -10.09
CA MET A 84 -10.52 -4.69 -11.28
C MET A 84 -9.65 -5.88 -11.72
N PRO A 85 -9.56 -6.95 -10.93
CA PRO A 85 -8.67 -8.07 -11.22
C PRO A 85 -9.15 -8.86 -12.44
N PHE A 86 -8.24 -9.08 -13.40
CA PHE A 86 -8.47 -10.00 -14.51
C PHE A 86 -7.66 -11.28 -14.29
N GLY A 87 -8.36 -12.38 -14.04
CA GLY A 87 -7.74 -13.69 -13.78
C GLY A 87 -7.24 -13.87 -12.33
N THR A 88 -6.90 -15.12 -12.02
CA THR A 88 -6.56 -15.56 -10.66
C THR A 88 -5.32 -14.86 -10.07
N PRO A 89 -4.21 -14.65 -10.79
CA PRO A 89 -3.05 -13.96 -10.23
C PRO A 89 -3.37 -12.52 -9.81
N ALA A 90 -4.09 -11.76 -10.64
CA ALA A 90 -4.48 -10.40 -10.30
C ALA A 90 -5.44 -10.34 -9.09
N LEU A 91 -6.35 -11.33 -8.97
CA LEU A 91 -7.24 -11.43 -7.81
C LEU A 91 -6.47 -11.71 -6.52
N ALA A 92 -5.49 -12.62 -6.55
CA ALA A 92 -4.63 -12.91 -5.40
C ALA A 92 -3.79 -11.69 -5.00
N ALA A 93 -3.24 -10.96 -5.98
CA ALA A 93 -2.51 -9.71 -5.73
C ALA A 93 -3.40 -8.64 -5.07
N ALA A 94 -4.65 -8.48 -5.53
CA ALA A 94 -5.60 -7.54 -4.94
C ALA A 94 -5.95 -7.91 -3.50
N ALA A 95 -6.20 -9.19 -3.22
CA ALA A 95 -6.43 -9.68 -1.87
C ALA A 95 -5.23 -9.40 -0.96
N LEU A 96 -4.00 -9.68 -1.43
CA LEU A 96 -2.77 -9.41 -0.69
C LEU A 96 -2.60 -7.93 -0.36
N ALA A 97 -2.83 -7.04 -1.33
CA ALA A 97 -2.76 -5.60 -1.09
C ALA A 97 -3.75 -5.14 -0.01
N ARG A 98 -4.96 -5.71 0.01
CA ARG A 98 -6.01 -5.41 1.00
C ARG A 98 -5.70 -5.92 2.40
N CYS A 99 -4.93 -7.00 2.55
CA CYS A 99 -4.47 -7.47 3.87
C CYS A 99 -3.62 -6.43 4.61
N GLY A 100 -3.03 -5.46 3.90
CA GLY A 100 -2.30 -4.33 4.49
C GLY A 100 -3.18 -3.24 5.12
N GLY A 101 -4.50 -3.30 4.94
CA GLY A 101 -5.43 -2.28 5.41
C GLY A 101 -5.18 -0.93 4.75
N THR A 102 -5.89 0.11 5.19
CA THR A 102 -5.78 1.45 4.58
C THR A 102 -4.37 2.03 4.68
N LYS A 103 -3.63 1.71 5.75
CA LYS A 103 -2.28 2.26 6.01
C LYS A 103 -1.23 1.76 5.02
N LYS A 104 -1.27 0.49 4.60
CA LYS A 104 -0.21 -0.12 3.78
C LYS A 104 -0.64 -0.40 2.34
N PHE A 105 -1.93 -0.29 2.03
CA PHE A 105 -2.49 -0.65 0.73
C PHE A 105 -1.71 -0.09 -0.46
N PHE A 106 -1.50 1.23 -0.52
CA PHE A 106 -0.81 1.85 -1.65
C PHE A 106 0.67 1.47 -1.74
N GLY A 107 1.31 1.17 -0.60
CA GLY A 107 2.67 0.63 -0.60
C GLY A 107 2.73 -0.78 -1.20
N PHE A 108 1.76 -1.64 -0.87
CA PHE A 108 1.63 -2.95 -1.50
C PHE A 108 1.34 -2.84 -3.00
N VAL A 109 0.42 -1.96 -3.40
CA VAL A 109 0.10 -1.70 -4.82
C VAL A 109 1.36 -1.27 -5.58
N GLU A 110 2.17 -0.38 -5.03
CA GLU A 110 3.43 0.07 -5.66
C GLU A 110 4.42 -1.11 -5.82
N VAL A 111 4.63 -1.89 -4.77
CA VAL A 111 5.52 -3.08 -4.82
C VAL A 111 5.04 -4.06 -5.89
N LEU A 112 3.74 -4.38 -5.89
CA LEU A 112 3.12 -5.31 -6.83
C LEU A 112 3.25 -4.82 -8.28
N PHE A 113 3.05 -3.54 -8.56
CA PHE A 113 3.26 -3.01 -9.90
C PHE A 113 4.75 -2.98 -10.30
N ARG A 114 5.65 -2.70 -9.37
CA ARG A 114 7.10 -2.71 -9.62
C ARG A 114 7.62 -4.12 -9.93
N SER A 115 7.14 -5.13 -9.21
CA SER A 115 7.51 -6.54 -9.42
C SER A 115 6.60 -7.28 -10.40
N GLN A 116 5.67 -6.60 -11.07
CA GLN A 116 4.63 -7.23 -11.91
C GLN A 116 5.15 -8.33 -12.84
N ARG A 117 6.25 -8.09 -13.55
CA ARG A 117 6.82 -9.08 -14.48
C ARG A 117 7.24 -10.41 -13.84
N GLN A 118 7.51 -10.41 -12.53
CA GLN A 118 7.94 -11.59 -11.78
C GLN A 118 6.73 -12.47 -11.42
N TRP A 119 5.64 -11.86 -10.96
CA TRP A 119 4.50 -12.62 -10.43
C TRP A 119 3.32 -12.74 -11.41
N SER A 120 3.17 -11.87 -12.41
CA SER A 120 1.94 -11.80 -13.23
C SER A 120 1.72 -13.00 -14.14
N SER A 121 2.79 -13.70 -14.52
CA SER A 121 2.75 -14.98 -15.24
C SER A 121 2.89 -16.19 -14.32
N GLY A 122 3.15 -15.96 -13.02
CA GLY A 122 3.38 -16.99 -12.03
C GLY A 122 2.10 -17.68 -11.56
N ARG A 123 2.23 -18.91 -11.05
CA ARG A 123 1.11 -19.65 -10.43
C ARG A 123 0.83 -19.21 -8.99
N ASN A 124 1.76 -18.50 -8.36
CA ASN A 124 1.66 -18.03 -6.98
C ASN A 124 2.25 -16.62 -6.84
N VAL A 125 1.40 -15.64 -6.53
CA VAL A 125 1.83 -14.25 -6.36
C VAL A 125 2.76 -14.07 -5.16
N ILE A 126 2.54 -14.81 -4.07
CA ILE A 126 3.28 -14.64 -2.80
C ILE A 126 4.69 -15.27 -2.90
N GLY A 127 4.85 -16.32 -3.69
CA GLY A 127 6.15 -17.00 -3.85
C GLY A 127 7.12 -16.29 -4.79
N GLU A 128 6.64 -15.32 -5.57
CA GLU A 128 7.37 -14.64 -6.66
C GLU A 128 7.58 -13.14 -6.37
N LEU A 129 7.32 -12.70 -5.12
CA LEU A 129 7.39 -11.29 -4.67
C LEU A 129 8.72 -10.94 -3.98
#